data_AF-A0A0F3ITP5-F1
#
_entry.id   AF-A0A0F3ITP5-F1
#
_cell.length_a   1.000
_cell.length_b   1.000
_cell.length_c   1.000
_cell.angle_alpha   90.00
_cell.angle_beta   90.00
_cell.angle_gamma   90.00
#
_symmetry.space_group_name_H-M   'P 1'
#
loop_
_entity.id
_entity.type
_entity.pdbx_description
1 polymer ?
#
loop_
_entity_poly.entity_id
_entity_poly.type
_entity_poly.pdbx_seq_one_letter_code
_entity_poly.pdbx_strand_id
1 'polypeptide(L)' 'LEKPFGRGINLQIEVEDLTILTARLSTSQVPLFQEAQTAWYRENDIEHGQMELLVQDPDGYLLRFVQPLGTRPAREEP' A
#
# COMPACT_ATOMS: atom_id res chain seq x y z
N LEU A 1 -21.61 -12.27 -14.53
CA LEU A 1 -20.62 -11.19 -14.37
C LEU A 1 -19.30 -11.73 -14.92
N GLU A 2 -18.60 -10.98 -15.77
CA GLU A 2 -17.30 -11.37 -16.34
C GLU A 2 -16.15 -10.68 -15.58
N LYS A 3 -15.02 -11.39 -15.45
CA LYS A 3 -13.79 -10.87 -14.85
C LYS A 3 -13.08 -9.89 -15.80
N PRO A 4 -12.29 -8.93 -15.28
CA PRO A 4 -12.09 -8.64 -13.86
C PRO A 4 -13.26 -7.84 -13.24
N PHE A 5 -13.60 -8.18 -11.99
CA PHE A 5 -14.60 -7.47 -11.19
C PHE A 5 -14.05 -6.19 -10.57
N GLY A 6 -12.74 -6.10 -10.35
CA GLY A 6 -12.05 -4.97 -9.73
C GLY A 6 -11.92 -3.73 -10.61
N ARG A 7 -13.04 -3.23 -11.13
CA ARG A 7 -13.21 -2.08 -12.07
C ARG A 7 -12.63 -0.74 -11.54
N GLY A 8 -11.32 -0.66 -11.31
CA GLY A 8 -10.64 0.53 -10.76
C GLY A 8 -10.82 0.71 -9.26
N ILE A 9 -11.27 -0.30 -8.52
CA ILE A 9 -11.42 -0.23 -7.06
C ILE A 9 -10.08 -0.60 -6.40
N ASN A 10 -9.63 0.27 -5.50
CA ASN A 10 -8.49 0.04 -4.62
C ASN A 10 -8.96 -0.07 -3.17
N LEU A 11 -8.67 -1.19 -2.52
CA LEU A 11 -9.02 -1.46 -1.13
C LEU A 11 -7.79 -1.25 -0.27
N GLN A 12 -7.84 -0.27 0.64
CA GLN A 12 -6.79 -0.04 1.61
C GLN A 12 -6.99 -0.94 2.83
N ILE A 13 -5.93 -1.66 3.22
CA ILE A 13 -5.91 -2.52 4.39
C ILE A 13 -4.70 -2.12 5.24
N GLU A 14 -4.97 -1.65 6.46
CA GLU A 14 -3.92 -1.34 7.42
C GLU A 14 -3.39 -2.63 8.06
N VAL A 15 -2.07 -2.73 8.17
CA VAL A 15 -1.38 -3.87 8.78
C VAL A 15 -0.34 -3.37 9.79
N GLU A 16 -0.12 -4.18 10.82
CA GLU A 16 0.85 -3.86 11.87
C GLU A 16 2.30 -3.93 11.36
N ASP A 17 2.63 -4.94 10.54
CA ASP A 17 3.96 -5.15 9.97
C ASP A 17 3.89 -5.58 8.50
N LEU A 18 4.28 -4.67 7.61
CA LEU A 18 4.33 -4.89 6.17
C LEU A 18 5.45 -5.86 5.77
N THR A 19 6.51 -5.97 6.56
CA THR A 19 7.66 -6.87 6.31
C THR A 19 7.22 -8.32 6.41
N ILE A 20 6.46 -8.66 7.46
CA ILE A 20 5.91 -10.00 7.65
C ILE A 20 4.97 -10.34 6.49
N LEU A 21 4.08 -9.41 6.11
CA LEU A 21 3.18 -9.62 4.98
C LEU A 21 3.96 -9.85 3.67
N THR A 22 4.96 -9.03 3.37
CA THR A 22 5.79 -9.13 2.17
C THR A 22 6.49 -10.48 2.09
N ALA A 23 7.07 -10.95 3.21
CA ALA A 23 7.72 -12.25 3.29
C ALA A 23 6.76 -13.42 3.02
N ARG A 24 5.51 -13.33 3.51
CA ARG A 24 4.48 -14.34 3.27
C ARG A 24 4.03 -14.33 1.81
N LEU A 25 3.81 -13.16 1.22
CA LEU A 25 3.46 -13.02 -0.20
C LEU A 25 4.55 -13.63 -1.10
N SER A 26 5.82 -13.33 -0.82
CA SER A 26 6.97 -13.90 -1.53
C SER A 26 7.03 -15.43 -1.41
N THR A 27 6.88 -15.95 -0.19
CA THR A 27 6.88 -17.41 0.09
C THR A 27 5.74 -18.13 -0.63
N SER A 28 4.57 -17.49 -0.74
CA SER A 28 3.42 -18.00 -1.47
C SER A 28 3.45 -17.70 -2.97
N GLN A 29 4.54 -17.13 -3.48
CA GLN A 29 4.74 -16.76 -4.90
C GLN A 29 3.62 -15.86 -5.46
N VAL A 30 3.07 -14.99 -4.60
CA VAL A 30 2.06 -14.01 -5.02
C VAL A 30 2.78 -12.84 -5.68
N PRO A 31 2.48 -12.51 -6.95
CA PRO A 31 3.11 -11.38 -7.62
C PRO A 31 2.65 -10.06 -7.00
N LEU A 32 3.60 -9.18 -6.74
CA LEU A 32 3.32 -7.81 -6.32
C LEU A 32 2.98 -6.98 -7.56
N PHE A 33 1.91 -6.19 -7.46
CA PHE A 33 1.60 -5.16 -8.46
C PHE A 33 2.52 -3.95 -8.29
N GLN A 34 2.86 -3.61 -7.03
CA GLN A 34 3.87 -2.63 -6.66
C GLN A 34 4.63 -3.14 -5.44
N GLU A 35 5.96 -3.08 -5.48
CA GLU A 35 6.81 -3.46 -4.34
C GLU A 35 6.61 -2.51 -3.14
N ALA A 36 7.06 -2.98 -1.97
CA ALA A 36 6.99 -2.19 -0.75
C ALA A 36 7.84 -0.91 -0.87
N GLN A 37 7.21 0.24 -0.68
CA GLN A 37 7.86 1.54 -0.71
C GLN A 37 7.37 2.43 0.43
N THR A 38 8.14 3.45 0.79
CA THR A 38 7.70 4.48 1.74
C THR A 38 7.15 5.68 0.99
N ALA A 39 5.93 6.08 1.35
CA ALA A 39 5.28 7.29 0.86
C ALA A 39 5.04 8.26 2.02
N TRP A 40 5.18 9.56 1.74
CA TRP A 40 4.87 10.64 2.67
C TRP A 40 3.82 11.55 2.01
N TYR A 41 2.64 11.63 2.61
CA TYR A 41 1.52 12.42 2.10
C TYR A 41 1.35 13.68 2.93
N ARG A 42 1.35 14.83 2.28
CA ARG A 42 1.21 16.12 2.95
C ARG A 42 -0.26 16.39 3.32
N GLU A 43 -0.48 16.77 4.57
CA GLU A 43 -1.69 17.36 5.10
C GLU A 43 -1.33 18.66 5.83
N ASN A 44 -1.54 19.81 5.16
CA ASN A 44 -1.16 21.14 5.65
C ASN A 44 0.33 21.21 6.01
N ASP A 45 0.68 21.40 7.28
CA ASP A 45 2.06 21.53 7.78
C ASP A 45 2.63 20.21 8.30
N ILE A 46 1.92 19.10 8.06
CA ILE A 46 2.28 17.75 8.50
C ILE A 46 2.38 16.84 7.27
N GLU A 47 3.28 15.87 7.32
CA GLU A 47 3.33 14.75 6.39
C GLU A 47 3.06 13.44 7.13
N HIS A 48 2.15 12.63 6.58
CA HIS A 48 1.82 11.30 7.05
C HIS A 48 2.65 10.28 6.29
N GLY A 49 3.51 9.58 7.02
CA GLY A 49 4.37 8.54 6.49
C GLY A 49 3.67 7.19 6.54
N GLN A 50 3.80 6.43 5.47
CA GLN A 50 3.37 5.04 5.45
C GLN A 50 4.29 4.22 4.55
N MET A 51 4.50 2.97 4.95
CA MET A 51 5.01 1.94 4.06
C MET A 51 3.81 1.31 3.35
N GLU A 52 3.93 1.04 2.06
CA GLU A 52 2.84 0.51 1.25
C GLU A 52 3.33 -0.47 0.19
N LEU A 53 2.51 -1.48 -0.12
CA LEU A 53 2.67 -2.35 -1.28
C LEU A 53 1.30 -2.61 -1.91
N LEU A 54 1.28 -2.99 -3.19
CA LEU A 54 0.04 -3.34 -3.89
C LEU A 54 0.11 -4.78 -4.39
N VAL A 55 -1.02 -5.48 -4.25
CA VAL A 55 -1.28 -6.79 -4.86
C VAL A 55 -2.55 -6.68 -5.69
N GLN A 56 -2.56 -7.34 -6.85
CA GLN A 56 -3.79 -7.55 -7.60
C GLN A 56 -4.31 -8.96 -7.32
N ASP A 57 -5.56 -9.08 -6.89
CA ASP A 57 -6.17 -10.39 -6.68
C ASP A 57 -6.60 -11.06 -8.01
N PRO A 58 -6.91 -12.37 -8.02
CA PRO A 58 -7.34 -13.07 -9.24
C PRO A 58 -8.66 -12.58 -9.85
N ASP A 59 -9.41 -11.74 -9.15
CA ASP A 59 -10.64 -11.11 -9.62
C ASP A 59 -10.41 -9.68 -10.14
N GLY A 60 -9.17 -9.18 -10.06
CA GLY A 60 -8.70 -7.90 -10.56
C GLY A 60 -8.84 -6.74 -9.58
N TYR A 61 -9.18 -6.97 -8.30
CA TYR A 61 -9.17 -5.93 -7.28
C TYR A 61 -7.74 -5.56 -6.92
N LEU A 62 -7.48 -4.26 -6.72
CA LEU A 62 -6.23 -3.79 -6.16
C LEU A 62 -6.35 -3.73 -4.64
N LEU A 63 -5.45 -4.45 -3.96
CA LEU A 63 -5.32 -4.46 -2.52
C LEU A 63 -4.06 -3.67 -2.18
N ARG A 64 -4.23 -2.52 -1.51
CA ARG A 64 -3.14 -1.69 -1.02
C ARG A 64 -2.97 -1.93 0.47
N PHE A 65 -1.89 -2.61 0.84
CA PHE A 65 -1.54 -2.82 2.24
C PHE A 65 -0.68 -1.67 2.72
N VAL A 66 -1.01 -1.13 3.89
CA VAL A 66 -0.34 0.04 4.45
C VAL A 66 0.08 -0.21 5.89
N GLN A 67 1.28 0.21 6.24
CA GLN A 67 1.77 0.29 7.61
C GLN A 67 2.08 1.76 7.93
N PRO A 68 1.35 2.39 8.87
CA PRO A 68 1.63 3.76 9.28
C PRO A 68 3.03 3.88 9.89
N LEU A 69 3.77 4.91 9.48
CA LEU A 69 5.09 5.26 10.03
C LEU A 69 5.02 6.47 10.99
N GLY A 70 3.82 7.04 11.16
CA GLY A 70 3.57 8.25 11.94
C GLY A 70 3.64 9.51 11.10
N THR A 71 3.89 10.64 11.76
CA THR A 71 3.84 11.98 11.17
C THR A 71 5.16 12.72 11.33
N ARG A 72 5.48 13.61 10.39
CA ARG A 72 6.60 14.57 10.51
C ARG A 72 6.16 15.97 10.04
N PRO A 73 6.85 17.06 10.45
CA PRO A 73 6.60 18.38 9.88
C PRO A 73 6.82 18.35 8.36
N ALA A 74 5.91 18.97 7.62
CA ALA A 74 6.05 19.06 6.17
C ALA A 74 7.23 19.97 5.83
N ARG A 75 8.03 19.57 4.85
CA ARG A 75 9.14 20.41 4.38
C ARG A 75 8.56 21.65 3.71
N GLU A 76 9.12 22.83 4.00
CA GLU A 76 8.87 24.00 3.15
C GLU A 76 9.52 23.72 1.80
N GLU A 77 8.72 23.75 0.72
CA GLU A 77 9.28 23.76 -0.62
C GLU A 77 9.97 25.13 -0.82
N PRO A 78 11.24 25.16 -1.26
CA PRO A 78 11.96 26.41 -1.50
C PRO A 78 11.40 27.21 -2.69
#